data_AF-A0A1Q4F841-F1
#
_entry.id   AF-A0A1Q4F841-F1
#
_cell.length_a   1.000
_cell.length_b   1.000
_cell.length_c   1.000
_cell.angle_alpha   90.00
_cell.angle_beta   90.00
_cell.angle_gamma   90.00
#
_symmetry.space_group_name_H-M   'P 1'
#
loop_
_entity.id
_entity.type
_entity.pdbx_description
1 polymer ?
#
loop_
_entity_poly.entity_id
_entity_poly.type
_entity_poly.pdbx_seq_one_letter_code
_entity_poly.pdbx_strand_id
1 'polypeptide(L)'
;MRLLVVSTLILFSTSAFAADCAHHADRSFNVDRDGIKSLVAKLGSTDLRVRGVDGLARIEVQARACASNAGDLDRLVIEQHRDGERLVIATERSNDSWSISLFGSSYAYLDLEIRVPRDLSLQINSGSGDVDARDLASLDYSAGSGDLDVADIAGELKVETGSGDVEGSGLGRLHLRSTGSGDYNLRDIHGDVEVGDVGSGDLDLRKVAGSIRVGEVGSGDLDFSDVGGDVSIDSIGSGDVSVDGVRGNLTVRSAGSSDISHRNVGGKIDVPEAD
;
A
#
# COMPACT_ATOMS: atom_id res chain seq x y z
N MET A 1 38.95 -2.83 57.00
CA MET A 1 37.56 -3.07 57.39
C MET A 1 36.64 -2.35 56.41
N ARG A 2 35.89 -3.15 55.64
CA ARG A 2 34.57 -2.94 54.99
C ARG A 2 34.17 -1.56 54.42
N LEU A 3 33.94 -1.58 53.10
CA LEU A 3 33.16 -0.65 52.28
C LEU A 3 31.72 -0.46 52.79
N LEU A 4 31.15 0.73 52.53
CA LEU A 4 29.71 0.94 52.37
C LEU A 4 29.48 1.93 51.21
N VAL A 5 29.10 1.42 50.04
CA VAL A 5 28.52 2.19 48.94
C VAL A 5 27.02 1.85 48.95
N VAL A 6 26.20 2.85 49.25
CA VAL A 6 24.74 2.75 49.21
C VAL A 6 24.30 2.94 47.76
N SER A 7 23.81 1.87 47.14
CA SER A 7 23.29 1.87 45.78
C SER A 7 21.79 2.16 45.81
N THR A 8 21.37 3.27 45.19
CA THR A 8 19.97 3.70 45.09
C THR A 8 19.34 3.05 43.86
N LEU A 9 18.38 2.16 44.06
CA LEU A 9 17.67 1.44 43.01
C LEU A 9 16.53 2.30 42.46
N ILE A 10 16.67 2.83 41.24
CA ILE A 10 15.59 3.49 40.51
C ILE A 10 14.80 2.40 39.78
N LEU A 11 13.55 2.19 40.19
CA LEU A 11 12.60 1.32 39.50
C LEU A 11 12.05 2.05 38.28
N PHE A 12 12.50 1.66 37.09
CA PHE A 12 11.84 2.02 35.83
C PHE A 12 10.67 1.06 35.61
N SER A 13 9.45 1.59 35.74
CA SER A 13 8.22 0.92 35.31
C SER A 13 8.11 1.00 33.79
N THR A 14 8.50 -0.08 33.09
CA THR A 14 8.27 -0.25 31.66
C THR A 14 6.86 -0.78 31.43
N SER A 15 6.00 0.06 30.85
CA SER A 15 4.73 -0.37 30.28
C SER A 15 5.01 -1.15 28.99
N ALA A 16 5.07 -2.48 29.08
CA ALA A 16 5.18 -3.35 27.92
C ALA A 16 3.78 -3.68 27.39
N PHE A 17 3.53 -3.37 26.12
CA PHE A 17 2.34 -3.78 25.39
C PHE A 17 2.29 -5.31 25.28
N ALA A 18 1.33 -5.93 25.97
CA ALA A 18 1.10 -7.36 25.90
C ALA A 18 0.05 -7.67 24.81
N ALA A 19 0.51 -8.11 23.65
CA ALA A 19 -0.23 -9.07 22.83
C ALA A 19 0.45 -10.43 23.07
N ASP A 20 -0.16 -11.26 23.91
CA ASP A 20 0.38 -12.55 24.33
C ASP A 20 0.29 -13.57 23.18
N CYS A 21 1.29 -13.57 22.29
CA CYS A 21 1.52 -14.68 21.37
C CYS A 21 2.00 -15.90 22.17
N ALA A 22 1.36 -17.06 21.98
CA ALA A 22 1.73 -18.30 22.67
C ALA A 22 3.20 -18.71 22.40
N HIS A 23 3.64 -18.52 21.16
CA HIS A 23 5.02 -18.62 20.75
C HIS A 23 5.37 -17.43 19.84
N HIS A 24 6.50 -16.76 20.11
CA HIS A 24 7.02 -15.70 19.26
C HIS A 24 8.52 -15.87 19.00
N ALA A 25 8.98 -15.38 17.86
CA ALA A 25 10.39 -15.25 17.54
C ALA A 25 10.64 -13.94 16.79
N ASP A 26 11.54 -13.12 17.34
CA ASP A 26 11.98 -11.90 16.70
C ASP A 26 13.20 -12.20 15.82
N ARG A 27 13.16 -11.75 14.58
CA ARG A 27 14.24 -11.91 13.59
C ARG A 27 14.59 -10.53 13.07
N SER A 28 15.83 -10.11 13.25
CA SER A 28 16.31 -8.84 12.70
C SER A 28 17.59 -9.05 11.93
N PHE A 29 17.71 -8.36 10.80
CA PHE A 29 18.93 -8.33 10.01
C PHE A 29 19.06 -6.97 9.34
N ASN A 30 20.31 -6.58 9.10
CA ASN A 30 20.63 -5.34 8.41
C ASN A 30 21.35 -5.70 7.11
N VAL A 31 21.02 -4.99 6.04
CA VAL A 31 21.67 -5.14 4.74
C VAL A 31 22.30 -3.82 4.37
N ASP A 32 23.62 -3.81 4.16
CA ASP A 32 24.31 -2.63 3.67
C ASP A 32 23.82 -2.28 2.26
N ARG A 33 23.61 -0.99 2.02
CA ARG A 33 23.01 -0.55 0.77
C ARG A 33 23.88 -0.91 -0.44
N ASP A 34 25.19 -0.74 -0.37
CA ASP A 34 26.20 -1.17 -1.37
C ASP A 34 25.75 -1.23 -2.85
N GLY A 35 25.12 -0.17 -3.36
CA GLY A 35 24.67 -0.08 -4.76
C GLY A 35 23.28 -0.69 -5.06
N ILE A 36 22.55 -1.12 -4.04
CA ILE A 36 21.13 -1.47 -4.12
C ILE A 36 20.34 -0.18 -4.40
N LYS A 37 19.53 -0.25 -5.45
CA LYS A 37 18.64 0.82 -5.89
C LYS A 37 17.17 0.45 -5.73
N SER A 38 16.86 -0.84 -5.70
CA SER A 38 15.50 -1.31 -5.48
C SER A 38 15.39 -2.46 -4.48
N LEU A 39 14.29 -2.44 -3.73
CA LEU A 39 13.88 -3.50 -2.82
C LEU A 39 12.58 -4.12 -3.34
N VAL A 40 12.55 -5.44 -3.44
CA VAL A 40 11.35 -6.21 -3.77
C VAL A 40 10.94 -7.03 -2.55
N ALA A 41 9.79 -6.73 -1.98
CA ALA A 41 9.16 -7.53 -0.93
C ALA A 41 8.11 -8.45 -1.56
N LYS A 42 8.21 -9.74 -1.28
CA LYS A 42 7.19 -10.75 -1.63
C LYS A 42 6.60 -11.28 -0.34
N LEU A 43 5.40 -10.79 -0.04
CA LEU A 43 4.66 -11.02 1.16
C LEU A 43 3.50 -11.96 0.82
N GLY A 44 3.35 -13.03 1.61
CA GLY A 44 2.19 -13.90 1.47
C GLY A 44 0.98 -13.28 2.16
N SER A 45 0.76 -13.71 3.40
CA SER A 45 -0.25 -13.18 4.34
C SER A 45 0.43 -12.38 5.46
N THR A 46 1.50 -11.67 5.10
CA THR A 46 2.38 -10.99 6.04
C THR A 46 2.09 -9.50 5.97
N ASP A 47 1.85 -8.91 7.13
CA ASP A 47 1.68 -7.47 7.25
C ASP A 47 3.04 -6.80 7.18
N LEU A 48 3.13 -5.69 6.46
CA LEU A 48 4.36 -4.94 6.29
C LEU A 48 4.16 -3.48 6.68
N ARG A 49 5.01 -2.99 7.59
CA ARG A 49 5.25 -1.56 7.79
C ARG A 49 6.57 -1.19 7.16
N VAL A 50 6.55 -0.27 6.21
CA VAL A 50 7.75 0.25 5.58
C VAL A 50 7.86 1.76 5.71
N ARG A 51 9.06 2.21 6.06
CA ARG A 51 9.36 3.62 6.30
C ARG A 51 10.64 4.02 5.58
N GLY A 52 10.55 5.05 4.74
CA GLY A 52 11.73 5.74 4.23
C GLY A 52 12.33 6.64 5.30
N VAL A 53 13.66 6.60 5.42
CA VAL A 53 14.40 7.38 6.42
C VAL A 53 15.52 8.13 5.73
N ASP A 54 15.53 9.44 5.91
CA ASP A 54 16.57 10.33 5.42
C ASP A 54 17.94 9.99 6.03
N GLY A 55 18.96 9.87 5.18
CA GLY A 55 20.33 9.64 5.62
C GLY A 55 20.61 8.22 6.15
N LEU A 56 19.67 7.29 6.03
CA LEU A 56 19.89 5.90 6.39
C LEU A 56 20.83 5.24 5.37
N ALA A 57 21.93 4.67 5.86
CA ALA A 57 22.97 4.06 5.02
C ALA A 57 22.75 2.56 4.73
N ARG A 58 21.81 1.93 5.45
CA ARG A 58 21.53 0.49 5.43
C ARG A 58 20.03 0.25 5.38
N ILE A 59 19.64 -0.94 4.97
CA ILE A 59 18.25 -1.41 5.05
C ILE A 59 18.13 -2.19 6.35
N GLU A 60 17.24 -1.76 7.24
CA GLU A 60 16.99 -2.43 8.52
C GLU A 60 15.69 -3.22 8.40
N VAL A 61 15.74 -4.52 8.67
CA VAL A 61 14.58 -5.39 8.61
C VAL A 61 14.39 -6.04 9.97
N GLN A 62 13.18 -5.89 10.50
CA GLN A 62 12.75 -6.50 11.74
C GLN A 62 11.48 -7.28 11.47
N ALA A 63 11.40 -8.49 11.96
CA ALA A 63 10.23 -9.32 11.81
C ALA A 63 9.89 -9.99 13.11
N ARG A 64 8.60 -10.04 13.41
CA ARG A 64 8.06 -10.76 14.54
C ARG A 64 7.19 -11.88 14.02
N ALA A 65 7.65 -13.11 14.21
CA ALA A 65 6.86 -14.30 13.94
C ALA A 65 6.04 -14.63 15.19
N CYS A 66 4.73 -14.84 15.02
CA CYS A 66 3.83 -15.27 16.09
C CYS A 66 3.06 -16.52 15.64
N ALA A 67 2.99 -17.53 16.50
CA ALA A 67 2.27 -18.76 16.21
C ALA A 67 1.64 -19.37 17.46
N SER A 68 0.56 -20.12 17.23
CA SER A 68 -0.14 -20.90 18.25
C SER A 68 0.63 -22.15 18.70
N ASN A 69 1.58 -22.65 17.89
CA ASN A 69 2.44 -23.78 18.22
C ASN A 69 3.88 -23.54 17.74
N ALA A 70 4.86 -24.20 18.37
CA ALA A 70 6.29 -24.02 18.05
C ALA A 70 6.67 -24.52 16.64
N GLY A 71 5.97 -25.53 16.10
CA GLY A 71 6.27 -26.07 14.76
C GLY A 71 5.92 -25.10 13.63
N ASP A 72 4.86 -24.33 13.77
CA ASP A 72 4.47 -23.29 12.82
C ASP A 72 5.41 -22.07 12.90
N LEU A 73 6.00 -21.80 14.07
CA LEU A 73 6.97 -20.72 14.26
C LEU A 73 8.27 -20.96 13.47
N ASP A 74 8.75 -22.21 13.44
CA ASP A 74 9.96 -22.60 12.70
C ASP A 74 9.77 -22.51 11.18
N ARG A 75 8.53 -22.62 10.71
CA ARG A 75 8.16 -22.54 9.28
C ARG A 75 8.05 -21.11 8.75
N LEU A 76 8.02 -20.11 9.63
CA LEU A 76 8.00 -18.70 9.24
C LEU A 76 9.44 -18.23 8.97
N VAL A 77 9.89 -18.42 7.73
CA VAL A 77 11.25 -18.07 7.30
C VAL A 77 11.21 -16.84 6.41
N ILE A 78 12.20 -15.97 6.61
CA ILE A 78 12.44 -14.81 5.75
C ILE A 78 13.69 -15.12 4.95
N GLU A 79 13.51 -15.21 3.64
CA GLU A 79 14.62 -15.38 2.72
C GLU A 79 14.99 -14.03 2.13
N GLN A 80 16.30 -13.79 2.03
CA GLN A 80 16.83 -12.64 1.32
C GLN A 80 17.77 -13.11 0.22
N HIS A 81 17.64 -12.52 -0.95
CA HIS A 81 18.57 -12.72 -2.04
C HIS A 81 18.87 -11.39 -2.74
N ARG A 82 20.14 -11.16 -3.04
CA ARG A 82 20.58 -9.98 -3.78
C ARG A 82 20.86 -10.38 -5.23
N ASP A 83 20.13 -9.75 -6.14
CA ASP A 83 20.32 -9.86 -7.59
C ASP A 83 20.83 -8.52 -8.14
N GLY A 84 22.16 -8.37 -8.21
CA GLY A 84 22.82 -7.15 -8.66
C GLY A 84 22.49 -5.92 -7.80
N GLU A 85 21.70 -4.99 -8.36
CA GLU A 85 21.24 -3.75 -7.70
C GLU A 85 19.88 -3.90 -7.00
N ARG A 86 19.33 -5.12 -6.96
CA ARG A 86 18.02 -5.43 -6.38
C ARG A 86 18.16 -6.34 -5.17
N LEU A 87 17.54 -5.95 -4.06
CA LEU A 87 17.36 -6.82 -2.91
C LEU A 87 15.97 -7.43 -2.96
N VAL A 88 15.86 -8.75 -2.86
CA VAL A 88 14.59 -9.47 -2.79
C VAL A 88 14.44 -10.03 -1.38
N ILE A 89 13.34 -9.71 -0.72
CA ILE A 89 12.91 -10.27 0.55
C ILE A 89 11.64 -11.06 0.29
N ALA A 90 11.66 -12.36 0.59
CA ALA A 90 10.51 -13.24 0.43
C ALA A 90 10.16 -13.88 1.76
N THR A 91 8.88 -13.86 2.10
CA THR A 91 8.33 -14.65 3.21
C THR A 91 7.73 -15.91 2.63
N GLU A 92 8.46 -17.02 2.71
CA GLU A 92 7.92 -18.32 2.31
C GLU A 92 7.32 -19.03 3.53
N ARG A 93 6.10 -19.55 3.39
CA ARG A 93 5.68 -20.72 4.16
C ARG A 93 6.09 -21.94 3.35
N SER A 94 7.15 -22.63 3.75
CA SER A 94 7.54 -23.89 3.11
C SER A 94 6.31 -24.82 3.05
N ASN A 95 5.96 -25.22 1.83
CA ASN A 95 4.76 -25.97 1.45
C ASN A 95 4.47 -27.14 2.41
N ASP A 96 3.21 -27.26 2.85
CA ASP A 96 2.47 -28.52 2.71
C ASP A 96 1.02 -28.34 3.17
N SER A 97 0.11 -28.67 2.25
CA SER A 97 -1.30 -29.01 2.45
C SER A 97 -2.12 -28.12 3.38
N TRP A 98 -3.02 -27.34 2.77
CA TRP A 98 -4.23 -26.91 3.45
C TRP A 98 -4.94 -28.18 4.00
N SER A 99 -4.95 -28.35 5.32
CA SER A 99 -6.00 -29.13 5.95
C SER A 99 -6.98 -28.10 6.47
N ILE A 100 -8.16 -28.03 5.84
CA ILE A 100 -9.31 -27.38 6.45
C ILE A 100 -9.59 -28.18 7.73
N SER A 101 -9.08 -27.68 8.86
CA SER A 101 -9.55 -28.10 10.17
C SER A 101 -10.68 -27.17 10.54
N LEU A 102 -11.92 -27.64 10.32
CA LEU A 102 -13.15 -26.93 10.70
C LEU A 102 -13.34 -26.81 12.23
N PHE A 103 -12.33 -27.17 13.04
CA PHE A 103 -12.36 -27.19 14.50
C PHE A 103 -10.99 -26.95 15.15
N GLY A 104 -10.21 -25.94 14.74
CA GLY A 104 -8.97 -25.57 15.42
C GLY A 104 -8.52 -24.12 15.19
N SER A 105 -8.25 -23.38 16.27
CA SER A 105 -7.79 -21.98 16.26
C SER A 105 -6.26 -21.86 16.09
N SER A 106 -5.68 -22.52 15.08
CA SER A 106 -4.24 -22.39 14.82
C SER A 106 -3.97 -21.12 14.01
N TYR A 107 -3.43 -20.10 14.67
CA TYR A 107 -2.93 -18.91 14.00
C TYR A 107 -1.41 -18.98 13.86
N ALA A 108 -0.93 -18.45 12.75
CA ALA A 108 0.46 -18.13 12.52
C ALA A 108 0.47 -16.87 11.65
N TYR A 109 1.18 -15.83 12.08
CA TYR A 109 1.34 -14.61 11.29
C TYR A 109 2.76 -14.07 11.49
N LEU A 110 3.19 -13.24 10.55
CA LEU A 110 4.48 -12.59 10.58
C LEU A 110 4.24 -11.12 10.35
N ASP A 111 4.73 -10.30 11.28
CA ASP A 111 4.74 -8.84 11.15
C ASP A 111 6.13 -8.44 10.67
N LEU A 112 6.21 -7.71 9.56
CA LEU A 112 7.46 -7.24 9.00
C LEU A 112 7.54 -5.71 9.13
N GLU A 113 8.66 -5.22 9.64
CA GLU A 113 9.00 -3.80 9.67
C GLU A 113 10.30 -3.59 8.90
N ILE A 114 10.25 -2.70 7.90
CA ILE A 114 11.39 -2.39 7.05
C ILE A 114 11.66 -0.89 7.11
N ARG A 115 12.91 -0.51 7.41
CA ARG A 115 13.39 0.86 7.27
C ARG A 115 14.39 0.93 6.13
N VAL A 116 14.11 1.79 5.18
CA VAL A 116 14.87 1.94 3.94
C VAL A 116 15.38 3.36 3.79
N PRO A 117 16.48 3.57 3.07
CA PRO A 117 16.84 4.91 2.61
C PRO A 117 15.70 5.52 1.77
N ARG A 118 15.37 6.80 2.00
CA ARG A 118 14.26 7.52 1.32
C ARG A 118 14.28 7.45 -0.22
N ASP A 119 15.46 7.27 -0.81
CA ASP A 119 15.74 7.36 -2.24
C ASP A 119 15.73 5.99 -2.94
N LEU A 120 15.36 4.94 -2.20
CA LEU A 120 15.20 3.59 -2.72
C LEU A 120 13.82 3.43 -3.39
N SER A 121 13.78 2.75 -4.53
CA SER A 121 12.52 2.32 -5.15
C SER A 121 12.03 1.01 -4.55
N LEU A 122 10.76 0.93 -4.19
CA LEU A 122 10.19 -0.27 -3.58
C LEU A 122 9.18 -0.92 -4.52
N GLN A 123 9.21 -2.25 -4.55
CA GLN A 123 8.17 -3.07 -5.12
C GLN A 123 7.67 -4.01 -4.03
N ILE A 124 6.36 -4.08 -3.83
CA ILE A 124 5.74 -4.90 -2.81
C ILE A 124 4.66 -5.74 -3.49
N ASN A 125 4.76 -7.06 -3.34
CA ASN A 125 3.73 -7.99 -3.77
C ASN A 125 3.15 -8.63 -2.51
N SER A 126 1.88 -8.37 -2.20
CA SER A 126 1.18 -8.95 -1.06
C SER A 126 0.07 -9.89 -1.52
N GLY A 127 -0.10 -11.05 -0.89
CA GLY A 127 -1.27 -11.89 -1.15
C GLY A 127 -2.50 -11.29 -0.48
N SER A 128 -2.46 -11.24 0.86
CA SER A 128 -3.58 -10.84 1.72
C SER A 128 -3.15 -10.12 2.99
N GLY A 129 -1.87 -9.74 3.11
CA GLY A 129 -1.38 -8.99 4.27
C GLY A 129 -1.47 -7.50 4.00
N ASP A 130 -1.69 -6.73 5.06
CA ASP A 130 -1.88 -5.28 4.96
C ASP A 130 -0.52 -4.57 4.90
N VAL A 131 -0.46 -3.48 4.16
CA VAL A 131 0.77 -2.73 3.96
C VAL A 131 0.59 -1.28 4.35
N ASP A 132 1.45 -0.81 5.24
CA ASP A 132 1.59 0.60 5.62
C ASP A 132 2.94 1.11 5.09
N ALA A 133 2.90 1.99 4.09
CA ALA A 133 4.08 2.50 3.40
C ALA A 133 4.19 4.02 3.48
N ARG A 134 5.29 4.54 4.06
CA ARG A 134 5.50 5.99 4.23
C ARG A 134 6.88 6.48 3.80
N ASP A 135 6.95 7.73 3.36
CA ASP A 135 8.19 8.50 3.11
C ASP A 135 9.11 7.90 2.03
N LEU A 136 8.54 7.33 0.97
CA LEU A 136 9.29 6.60 -0.06
C LEU A 136 9.54 7.45 -1.32
N ALA A 137 10.61 7.13 -2.06
CA ALA A 137 10.84 7.75 -3.37
C ALA A 137 9.84 7.29 -4.42
N SER A 138 9.51 6.01 -4.47
CA SER A 138 8.53 5.44 -5.40
C SER A 138 8.09 4.06 -4.90
N LEU A 139 6.84 3.70 -5.19
CA LEU A 139 6.26 2.42 -4.79
C LEU A 139 5.54 1.76 -5.96
N ASP A 140 5.82 0.48 -6.19
CA ASP A 140 5.07 -0.41 -7.08
C ASP A 140 4.42 -1.52 -6.22
N TYR A 141 3.13 -1.37 -5.96
CA TYR A 141 2.35 -2.26 -5.10
C TYR A 141 1.42 -3.15 -5.93
N SER A 142 1.44 -4.45 -5.65
CA SER A 142 0.50 -5.42 -6.20
C SER A 142 -0.06 -6.27 -5.07
N ALA A 143 -1.38 -6.39 -4.99
CA ALA A 143 -2.03 -7.25 -4.01
C ALA A 143 -3.25 -8.01 -4.51
N GLY A 144 -3.52 -9.15 -3.89
CA GLY A 144 -4.77 -9.88 -4.10
C GLY A 144 -5.91 -9.25 -3.32
N SER A 145 -5.77 -9.19 -1.99
CA SER A 145 -6.86 -8.80 -1.08
C SER A 145 -6.40 -8.04 0.17
N GLY A 146 -5.12 -7.68 0.27
CA GLY A 146 -4.60 -6.90 1.40
C GLY A 146 -4.71 -5.40 1.16
N ASP A 147 -4.94 -4.66 2.23
CA ASP A 147 -5.15 -3.20 2.16
C ASP A 147 -3.81 -2.46 2.08
N LEU A 148 -3.83 -1.26 1.48
CA LEU A 148 -2.69 -0.37 1.40
C LEU A 148 -3.01 0.98 2.03
N ASP A 149 -2.34 1.31 3.14
CA ASP A 149 -2.23 2.67 3.64
C ASP A 149 -0.90 3.25 3.19
N VAL A 150 -0.96 4.31 2.38
CA VAL A 150 0.23 4.93 1.78
C VAL A 150 0.28 6.43 2.01
N ALA A 151 1.42 6.95 2.45
CA ALA A 151 1.60 8.40 2.51
C ALA A 151 3.02 8.87 2.15
N ASP A 152 3.09 10.10 1.66
CA ASP A 152 4.36 10.80 1.39
C ASP A 152 5.26 10.03 0.40
N ILE A 153 4.70 9.72 -0.76
CA ILE A 153 5.43 9.10 -1.87
C ILE A 153 5.89 10.20 -2.82
N ALA A 154 7.18 10.50 -2.81
CA ALA A 154 7.74 11.65 -3.52
C ALA A 154 7.62 11.55 -5.06
N GLY A 155 7.71 10.34 -5.59
CA GLY A 155 7.69 10.03 -7.01
C GLY A 155 6.40 9.35 -7.44
N GLU A 156 6.53 8.28 -8.22
CA GLU A 156 5.38 7.54 -8.74
C GLU A 156 4.92 6.45 -7.76
N LEU A 157 3.62 6.41 -7.50
CA LEU A 157 2.92 5.30 -6.87
C LEU A 157 2.18 4.51 -7.96
N LYS A 158 2.54 3.24 -8.13
CA LYS A 158 1.83 2.28 -8.98
C LYS A 158 1.11 1.27 -8.09
N VAL A 159 -0.15 1.02 -8.39
CA VAL A 159 -1.00 0.12 -7.60
C VAL A 159 -1.78 -0.81 -8.52
N GLU A 160 -1.85 -2.06 -8.11
CA GLU A 160 -2.72 -3.09 -8.68
C GLU A 160 -3.30 -3.89 -7.52
N THR A 161 -4.63 -3.87 -7.32
CA THR A 161 -5.26 -4.70 -6.29
C THR A 161 -6.56 -5.33 -6.76
N GLY A 162 -6.78 -6.57 -6.34
CA GLY A 162 -7.98 -7.33 -6.67
C GLY A 162 -9.18 -6.91 -5.82
N SER A 163 -9.06 -6.91 -4.50
CA SER A 163 -10.18 -6.63 -3.59
C SER A 163 -9.81 -5.89 -2.31
N GLY A 164 -8.54 -5.54 -2.12
CA GLY A 164 -8.12 -4.73 -0.98
C GLY A 164 -8.32 -3.24 -1.25
N ASP A 165 -8.53 -2.49 -0.19
CA ASP A 165 -8.75 -1.04 -0.22
C ASP A 165 -7.43 -0.29 -0.21
N VAL A 166 -7.43 0.92 -0.77
CA VAL A 166 -6.25 1.77 -0.86
C VAL A 166 -6.57 3.16 -0.36
N GLU A 167 -5.98 3.50 0.79
CA GLU A 167 -6.04 4.84 1.35
C GLU A 167 -4.69 5.52 1.23
N GLY A 168 -4.68 6.79 0.84
CA GLY A 168 -3.40 7.49 0.83
C GLY A 168 -3.40 8.99 0.64
N SER A 169 -2.25 9.60 0.97
CA SER A 169 -2.07 11.05 0.86
C SER A 169 -0.64 11.51 0.61
N GLY A 170 -0.47 12.69 0.00
CA GLY A 170 0.87 13.24 -0.26
C GLY A 170 1.61 12.42 -1.31
N LEU A 171 0.98 12.22 -2.45
CA LEU A 171 1.46 11.33 -3.51
C LEU A 171 2.01 12.16 -4.66
N GLY A 172 3.10 11.73 -5.29
CA GLY A 172 3.61 12.38 -6.50
C GLY A 172 2.70 12.08 -7.70
N ARG A 173 3.14 11.19 -8.60
CA ARG A 173 2.29 10.68 -9.69
C ARG A 173 1.56 9.42 -9.24
N LEU A 174 0.31 9.25 -9.63
CA LEU A 174 -0.47 8.05 -9.35
C LEU A 174 -0.74 7.26 -10.63
N HIS A 175 -0.54 5.94 -10.58
CA HIS A 175 -0.93 5.02 -11.64
C HIS A 175 -1.63 3.80 -11.04
N LEU A 176 -2.96 3.74 -11.17
CA LEU A 176 -3.77 2.57 -10.82
C LEU A 176 -3.90 1.68 -12.07
N ARG A 177 -3.26 0.51 -12.10
CA ARG A 177 -3.18 -0.32 -13.32
C ARG A 177 -4.48 -1.08 -13.58
N SER A 178 -4.88 -1.86 -12.59
CA SER A 178 -6.11 -2.63 -12.60
C SER A 178 -6.60 -2.73 -11.17
N THR A 179 -7.88 -2.44 -11.01
CA THR A 179 -8.52 -2.34 -9.70
C THR A 179 -9.79 -3.17 -9.75
N GLY A 180 -9.86 -4.24 -8.96
CA GLY A 180 -11.01 -5.14 -9.00
C GLY A 180 -12.23 -4.55 -8.28
N SER A 181 -12.38 -4.85 -7.00
CA SER A 181 -13.58 -4.53 -6.21
C SER A 181 -13.30 -3.78 -4.90
N GLY A 182 -12.05 -3.41 -4.64
CA GLY A 182 -11.71 -2.58 -3.47
C GLY A 182 -11.84 -1.10 -3.78
N ASP A 183 -11.91 -0.28 -2.73
CA ASP A 183 -12.13 1.16 -2.82
C ASP A 183 -10.82 1.94 -2.74
N TYR A 184 -10.74 3.07 -3.46
CA TYR A 184 -9.54 3.90 -3.55
C TYR A 184 -9.85 5.30 -3.06
N ASN A 185 -9.29 5.67 -1.91
CA ASN A 185 -9.43 6.99 -1.32
C ASN A 185 -8.07 7.69 -1.27
N LEU A 186 -7.79 8.53 -2.27
CA LEU A 186 -6.48 9.12 -2.47
C LEU A 186 -6.58 10.65 -2.55
N ARG A 187 -5.80 11.34 -1.72
CA ARG A 187 -5.85 12.81 -1.62
C ARG A 187 -4.48 13.47 -1.69
N ASP A 188 -4.48 14.77 -1.98
CA ASP A 188 -3.26 15.59 -2.03
C ASP A 188 -2.22 14.98 -2.99
N ILE A 189 -2.65 14.77 -4.25
CA ILE A 189 -1.82 14.20 -5.33
C ILE A 189 -1.15 15.35 -6.08
N HIS A 190 0.19 15.36 -6.12
CA HIS A 190 0.99 16.46 -6.63
C HIS A 190 1.28 16.37 -8.14
N GLY A 191 0.97 15.24 -8.77
CA GLY A 191 1.18 14.99 -10.19
C GLY A 191 -0.11 14.57 -10.91
N ASP A 192 0.09 13.95 -12.08
CA ASP A 192 -0.99 13.37 -12.86
C ASP A 192 -1.46 12.03 -12.26
N VAL A 193 -2.70 11.68 -12.58
CA VAL A 193 -3.32 10.40 -12.25
C VAL A 193 -3.67 9.66 -13.54
N GLU A 194 -3.21 8.42 -13.65
CA GLU A 194 -3.59 7.47 -14.70
C GLU A 194 -4.27 6.27 -14.04
N VAL A 195 -5.49 5.97 -14.47
CA VAL A 195 -6.27 4.82 -14.02
C VAL A 195 -6.59 3.98 -15.24
N GLY A 196 -6.20 2.71 -15.20
CA GLY A 196 -6.52 1.72 -16.23
C GLY A 196 -7.95 1.24 -16.07
N ASP A 197 -8.10 -0.05 -15.78
CA ASP A 197 -9.41 -0.71 -15.70
C ASP A 197 -9.89 -0.79 -14.24
N VAL A 198 -11.10 -0.28 -14.00
CA VAL A 198 -11.82 -0.37 -12.73
C VAL A 198 -12.99 -1.32 -12.88
N GLY A 199 -13.02 -2.37 -12.06
CA GLY A 199 -14.11 -3.33 -12.05
C GLY A 199 -15.36 -2.76 -11.39
N SER A 200 -15.46 -2.95 -10.08
CA SER A 200 -16.65 -2.62 -9.28
C SER A 200 -16.35 -1.85 -7.99
N GLY A 201 -15.08 -1.49 -7.78
CA GLY A 201 -14.68 -0.67 -6.64
C GLY A 201 -14.81 0.82 -6.95
N ASP A 202 -14.94 1.63 -5.90
CA ASP A 202 -15.14 3.08 -6.02
C ASP A 202 -13.80 3.83 -6.01
N LEU A 203 -13.75 4.94 -6.73
CA LEU A 203 -12.55 5.77 -6.84
C LEU A 203 -12.83 7.21 -6.41
N ASP A 204 -12.34 7.57 -5.23
CA ASP A 204 -12.37 8.94 -4.68
C ASP A 204 -10.97 9.57 -4.78
N LEU A 205 -10.85 10.57 -5.66
CA LEU A 205 -9.62 11.34 -5.85
C LEU A 205 -9.84 12.80 -5.49
N ARG A 206 -9.05 13.30 -4.54
CA ARG A 206 -9.18 14.68 -4.04
C ARG A 206 -7.89 15.48 -4.17
N LYS A 207 -8.01 16.75 -4.54
CA LYS A 207 -6.89 17.71 -4.64
C LYS A 207 -5.76 17.18 -5.52
N VAL A 208 -6.10 16.90 -6.77
CA VAL A 208 -5.12 16.47 -7.78
C VAL A 208 -4.52 17.71 -8.43
N ALA A 209 -3.21 17.89 -8.35
CA ALA A 209 -2.56 19.05 -8.95
C ALA A 209 -2.46 18.95 -10.48
N GLY A 210 -2.30 17.73 -11.01
CA GLY A 210 -2.24 17.44 -12.44
C GLY A 210 -3.58 17.09 -13.06
N SER A 211 -3.53 16.35 -14.17
CA SER A 211 -4.71 15.83 -14.88
C SER A 211 -5.06 14.41 -14.43
N ILE A 212 -6.34 14.03 -14.56
CA ILE A 212 -6.83 12.67 -14.35
C ILE A 212 -7.20 12.05 -15.70
N ARG A 213 -6.69 10.85 -15.96
CA ARG A 213 -7.11 10.00 -17.07
C ARG A 213 -7.59 8.66 -16.55
N VAL A 214 -8.81 8.27 -16.91
CA VAL A 214 -9.42 7.00 -16.56
C VAL A 214 -9.74 6.22 -17.82
N GLY A 215 -9.36 4.95 -17.86
CA GLY A 215 -9.69 4.01 -18.93
C GLY A 215 -11.15 3.55 -18.85
N GLU A 216 -11.34 2.26 -18.57
CA GLU A 216 -12.66 1.64 -18.48
C GLU A 216 -13.08 1.46 -17.02
N VAL A 217 -14.33 1.81 -16.74
CA VAL A 217 -14.96 1.59 -15.44
C VAL A 217 -16.20 0.75 -15.63
N GLY A 218 -16.27 -0.37 -14.93
CA GLY A 218 -17.41 -1.29 -15.00
C GLY A 218 -18.62 -0.71 -14.28
N SER A 219 -18.65 -0.87 -12.95
CA SER A 219 -19.83 -0.60 -12.13
C SER A 219 -19.54 0.19 -10.85
N GLY A 220 -18.30 0.57 -10.60
CA GLY A 220 -17.94 1.42 -9.46
C GLY A 220 -18.14 2.90 -9.76
N ASP A 221 -18.23 3.69 -8.70
CA ASP A 221 -18.46 5.14 -8.76
C ASP A 221 -17.14 5.92 -8.82
N LEU A 222 -17.16 7.07 -9.51
CA LEU A 222 -16.02 7.97 -9.64
C LEU A 222 -16.34 9.31 -8.97
N ASP A 223 -15.62 9.64 -7.90
CA ASP A 223 -15.73 10.91 -7.20
C ASP A 223 -14.43 11.71 -7.29
N PHE A 224 -14.42 12.77 -8.11
CA PHE A 224 -13.24 13.61 -8.31
C PHE A 224 -13.48 15.03 -7.79
N SER A 225 -12.59 15.51 -6.93
CA SER A 225 -12.68 16.87 -6.39
C SER A 225 -11.35 17.63 -6.45
N ASP A 226 -11.43 18.94 -6.72
CA ASP A 226 -10.29 19.87 -6.74
C ASP A 226 -9.15 19.44 -7.69
N VAL A 227 -9.46 19.30 -8.99
CA VAL A 227 -8.51 18.90 -10.03
C VAL A 227 -7.88 20.12 -10.71
N GLY A 228 -6.56 20.18 -10.73
CA GLY A 228 -5.77 21.28 -11.29
C GLY A 228 -5.63 21.23 -12.81
N GLY A 229 -5.71 20.05 -13.41
CA GLY A 229 -5.66 19.82 -14.85
C GLY A 229 -7.00 19.44 -15.47
N ASP A 230 -6.93 18.62 -16.51
CA ASP A 230 -8.09 18.06 -17.22
C ASP A 230 -8.55 16.74 -16.57
N VAL A 231 -9.82 16.40 -16.74
CA VAL A 231 -10.39 15.08 -16.42
C VAL A 231 -10.86 14.42 -17.71
N SER A 232 -10.35 13.23 -18.00
CA SER A 232 -10.73 12.42 -19.18
C SER A 232 -11.11 11.02 -18.74
N ILE A 233 -12.34 10.60 -19.00
CA ILE A 233 -12.84 9.24 -18.77
C ILE A 233 -13.14 8.60 -20.14
N ASP A 234 -12.53 7.44 -20.42
CA ASP A 234 -12.70 6.75 -21.70
C ASP A 234 -14.05 6.03 -21.75
N SER A 235 -14.42 5.26 -20.73
CA SER A 235 -15.72 4.59 -20.66
C SER A 235 -16.16 4.36 -19.22
N ILE A 236 -17.44 4.58 -18.93
CA ILE A 236 -18.08 4.09 -17.70
C ILE A 236 -19.32 3.29 -18.05
N GLY A 237 -19.49 2.14 -17.39
CA GLY A 237 -20.58 1.21 -17.61
C GLY A 237 -21.86 1.63 -16.88
N SER A 238 -21.93 1.35 -15.58
CA SER A 238 -23.16 1.51 -14.78
C SER A 238 -23.00 2.24 -13.45
N GLY A 239 -21.78 2.62 -13.06
CA GLY A 239 -21.55 3.46 -11.88
C GLY A 239 -21.74 4.95 -12.18
N ASP A 240 -21.81 5.78 -11.17
CA ASP A 240 -22.01 7.21 -11.31
C ASP A 240 -20.69 7.99 -11.36
N VAL A 241 -20.71 9.15 -12.02
CA VAL A 241 -19.57 10.06 -12.08
C VAL A 241 -19.95 11.37 -11.43
N SER A 242 -19.17 11.78 -10.44
CA SER A 242 -19.32 13.02 -9.70
C SER A 242 -18.01 13.80 -9.75
N VAL A 243 -18.06 14.98 -10.37
CA VAL A 243 -16.87 15.82 -10.59
C VAL A 243 -17.12 17.23 -10.05
N ASP A 244 -16.33 17.68 -9.07
CA ASP A 244 -16.45 19.02 -8.50
C ASP A 244 -15.10 19.77 -8.49
N GLY A 245 -15.04 20.91 -9.18
CA GLY A 245 -13.87 21.78 -9.13
C GLY A 245 -12.74 21.31 -10.02
N VAL A 246 -12.93 21.39 -11.35
CA VAL A 246 -11.91 21.10 -12.35
C VAL A 246 -11.44 22.40 -12.98
N ARG A 247 -10.14 22.69 -12.95
CA ARG A 247 -9.60 23.91 -13.59
C ARG A 247 -9.52 23.78 -15.11
N GLY A 248 -9.26 22.58 -15.61
CA GLY A 248 -9.22 22.26 -17.04
C GLY A 248 -10.57 21.82 -17.61
N ASN A 249 -10.50 20.95 -18.61
CA ASN A 249 -11.65 20.38 -19.31
C ASN A 249 -12.15 19.12 -18.62
N LEU A 250 -13.44 18.82 -18.79
CA LEU A 250 -14.05 17.54 -18.44
C LEU A 250 -14.46 16.84 -19.73
N THR A 251 -13.99 15.61 -19.95
CA THR A 251 -14.37 14.78 -21.09
C THR A 251 -14.76 13.38 -20.62
N VAL A 252 -15.94 12.92 -21.00
CA VAL A 252 -16.39 11.53 -20.85
C VAL A 252 -16.75 11.03 -22.24
N ARG A 253 -16.08 10.00 -22.75
CA ARG A 253 -16.30 9.55 -24.14
C ARG A 253 -17.50 8.62 -24.28
N SER A 254 -17.73 7.77 -23.29
CA SER A 254 -18.82 6.80 -23.29
C SER A 254 -19.35 6.64 -21.87
N ALA A 255 -20.67 6.69 -21.74
CA ALA A 255 -21.39 6.45 -20.51
C ALA A 255 -22.53 5.48 -20.84
N GLY A 256 -22.57 4.34 -20.17
CA GLY A 256 -23.62 3.33 -20.38
C GLY A 256 -24.92 3.78 -19.73
N SER A 257 -25.20 3.27 -18.54
CA SER A 257 -26.39 3.63 -17.73
C SER A 257 -26.04 4.51 -16.54
N SER A 258 -24.95 5.26 -16.67
CA SER A 258 -24.32 6.08 -15.63
C SER A 258 -24.89 7.49 -15.60
N ASP A 259 -25.12 8.02 -14.39
CA ASP A 259 -25.39 9.45 -14.24
C ASP A 259 -24.08 10.22 -14.10
N ILE A 260 -23.92 11.29 -14.89
CA ILE A 260 -22.75 12.17 -14.82
C ILE A 260 -23.18 13.51 -14.25
N SER A 261 -22.73 13.78 -13.03
CA SER A 261 -22.90 15.07 -12.36
C SER A 261 -21.58 15.83 -12.31
N HIS A 262 -21.62 17.12 -12.64
CA HIS A 262 -20.44 17.96 -12.59
C HIS A 262 -20.75 19.38 -12.08
N ARG A 263 -19.81 19.96 -11.33
CA ARG A 263 -19.86 21.35 -10.89
C ARG A 263 -18.48 22.00 -11.00
N ASN A 264 -18.49 23.32 -11.14
CA ASN A 264 -17.27 24.14 -11.08
C ASN A 264 -16.16 23.69 -12.07
N VAL A 265 -16.54 23.36 -13.31
CA VAL A 265 -15.58 23.08 -14.40
C VAL A 265 -15.20 24.39 -15.08
N GLY A 266 -13.91 24.70 -15.11
CA GLY A 266 -13.36 25.93 -15.69
C GLY A 266 -13.18 25.91 -17.21
N GLY A 267 -12.97 24.72 -17.79
CA GLY A 267 -12.77 24.51 -19.22
C GLY A 267 -14.02 24.04 -19.96
N LYS A 268 -13.80 23.39 -21.11
CA LYS A 268 -14.87 22.77 -21.91
C LYS A 268 -15.39 21.51 -21.19
N ILE A 269 -16.71 21.32 -21.26
CA ILE A 269 -17.38 20.09 -20.86
C ILE A 269 -17.80 19.34 -22.13
N ASP A 270 -17.45 18.06 -22.20
CA ASP A 270 -17.77 17.15 -23.29
C ASP A 270 -18.20 15.81 -22.68
N VAL A 271 -19.50 15.68 -22.39
CA VAL A 271 -20.10 14.49 -21.75
C VAL A 271 -21.26 13.99 -22.61
N PRO A 272 -21.53 12.67 -22.66
CA PRO A 272 -22.67 12.14 -23.39
C PRO A 272 -23.98 12.71 -22.83
N GLU A 273 -24.98 12.93 -23.69
CA GLU A 273 -26.32 13.28 -23.24
C GLU A 273 -26.96 12.06 -22.58
N ALA A 274 -27.65 12.25 -21.45
CA ALA A 274 -28.50 11.22 -20.86
C ALA A 274 -29.73 11.02 -21.78
N ASP A 275 -29.95 9.78 -22.23
CA ASP A 275 -31.11 9.39 -23.05
C ASP A 275 -32.45 9.44 -22.27
#